data_AF-A0A402B5P6-F1
#
_entry.id   AF-A0A402B5P6-F1
#
_cell.length_a   1.000
_cell.length_b   1.000
_cell.length_c   1.000
_cell.angle_alpha   90.00
_cell.angle_beta   90.00
_cell.angle_gamma   90.00
#
_symmetry.space_group_name_H-M   'P 1'
#
loop_
_entity.id
_entity.type
_entity.pdbx_description
1 polymer ?
#
loop_
_entity_poly.entity_id
_entity_poly.type
_entity_poly.pdbx_seq_one_letter_code
_entity_poly.pdbx_strand_id
1 'polypeptide(L)'
;MIKYLWLKSKTFHLYVLFVALLSFLLAFGGSNISHAQQQTIIPVTICDQVHLQTAINSAAGLPPVVATSVPGKTPTVVNDLSAGDTIVFQCSGTIVLTGTLVINKNLTLDANGQNVTLDGNNKVQVLSIGDKAHVVLNTFTIAHGHAALNGGGLVNYGVVQINNSVFINNSAKYGGGIWNANMVDINNSSFTDNSATYGSGIYNDGGTVSLTNSAITSGPTQSASDGLLNNGGTVNTSDSNTFSDHNSRDSDTDSDVSDEPDVSPTATAIVNP
;
A
#
# COMPACT_ATOMS: atom_id res chain seq x y z
N MET A 1 -20.18 4.02 -75.54
CA MET A 1 -21.12 3.37 -74.60
C MET A 1 -20.44 2.64 -73.43
N ILE A 2 -19.34 1.88 -73.65
CA ILE A 2 -18.72 1.02 -72.61
C ILE A 2 -18.14 1.79 -71.40
N LYS A 3 -17.53 2.99 -71.60
CA LYS A 3 -17.03 3.82 -70.49
C LYS A 3 -18.14 4.36 -69.56
N TYR A 4 -19.35 4.58 -70.08
CA TYR A 4 -20.47 5.14 -69.31
C TYR A 4 -21.10 4.09 -68.38
N LEU A 5 -21.10 2.81 -68.79
CA LEU A 5 -21.54 1.67 -67.97
C LEU A 5 -20.56 1.36 -66.83
N TRP A 6 -19.26 1.56 -67.05
CA TRP A 6 -18.23 1.33 -66.04
C TRP A 6 -18.24 2.38 -64.91
N LEU A 7 -18.51 3.66 -65.23
CA LEU A 7 -18.64 4.72 -64.22
C LEU A 7 -19.89 4.55 -63.34
N LYS A 8 -21.03 4.11 -63.91
CA LYS A 8 -22.26 3.82 -63.15
C LYS A 8 -22.10 2.64 -62.18
N SER A 9 -21.32 1.62 -62.56
CA SER A 9 -21.05 0.46 -61.68
C SER A 9 -20.21 0.83 -60.46
N LYS A 10 -19.18 1.68 -60.62
CA LYS A 10 -18.33 2.13 -59.52
C LYS A 10 -19.03 3.05 -58.53
N THR A 11 -19.87 3.96 -59.04
CA THR A 11 -20.66 4.87 -58.20
C THR A 11 -21.74 4.13 -57.43
N PHE A 12 -22.34 3.09 -58.02
CA PHE A 12 -23.28 2.21 -57.31
C PHE A 12 -22.61 1.39 -56.20
N HIS A 13 -21.43 0.80 -56.45
CA HIS A 13 -20.67 0.08 -55.42
C HIS A 13 -20.24 0.99 -54.27
N LEU A 14 -19.82 2.22 -54.55
CA LEU A 14 -19.42 3.18 -53.53
C LEU A 14 -20.62 3.63 -52.67
N TYR A 15 -21.80 3.76 -53.27
CA TYR A 15 -23.03 4.11 -52.54
C TYR A 15 -23.51 2.95 -51.64
N VAL A 16 -23.45 1.71 -52.13
CA VAL A 16 -23.79 0.52 -51.33
C VAL A 16 -22.82 0.34 -50.16
N LEU A 17 -21.52 0.59 -50.37
CA LEU A 17 -20.52 0.61 -49.28
C LEU A 17 -20.79 1.71 -48.26
N PHE A 18 -21.17 2.91 -48.69
CA PHE A 18 -21.47 4.02 -47.80
C PHE A 18 -22.72 3.78 -46.94
N VAL A 19 -23.79 3.24 -47.54
CA VAL A 19 -25.02 2.87 -46.82
C VAL A 19 -24.78 1.69 -45.87
N ALA A 20 -23.96 0.72 -46.24
CA ALA A 20 -23.56 -0.37 -45.35
C ALA A 20 -22.73 0.14 -44.15
N LEU A 21 -21.81 1.08 -44.38
CA LEU A 21 -20.99 1.68 -43.31
C LEU A 21 -21.84 2.51 -42.34
N LEU A 22 -22.82 3.27 -42.85
CA LEU A 22 -23.72 4.09 -42.04
C LEU A 22 -24.70 3.21 -41.22
N SER A 23 -25.16 2.10 -41.79
CA SER A 23 -25.94 1.07 -41.09
C SER A 23 -25.11 0.41 -39.98
N PHE A 24 -23.83 0.17 -40.22
CA PHE A 24 -22.90 -0.40 -39.24
C PHE A 24 -22.62 0.57 -38.09
N LEU A 25 -22.48 1.88 -38.37
CA LEU A 25 -22.31 2.90 -37.34
C LEU A 25 -23.55 3.05 -36.42
N LEU A 26 -24.76 2.85 -36.95
CA LEU A 26 -25.99 2.92 -36.15
C LEU A 26 -26.30 1.61 -35.38
N ALA A 27 -25.67 0.49 -35.76
CA ALA A 27 -25.74 -0.78 -35.04
C ALA A 27 -24.83 -0.84 -33.78
N PHE A 28 -23.95 0.14 -33.58
CA PHE A 28 -23.25 0.36 -32.31
C PHE A 28 -23.90 1.46 -31.46
N GLY A 29 -25.24 1.56 -31.55
CA GLY A 29 -26.02 2.25 -30.54
C GLY A 29 -25.90 1.52 -29.20
N GLY A 30 -25.11 2.08 -28.29
CA GLY A 30 -25.20 1.77 -26.86
C GLY A 30 -24.53 0.47 -26.40
N SER A 31 -23.30 0.19 -26.83
CA SER A 31 -22.41 -0.54 -25.94
C SER A 31 -22.01 0.43 -24.82
N ASN A 32 -22.46 0.12 -23.60
CA ASN A 32 -21.93 0.73 -22.39
C ASN A 32 -20.40 0.54 -22.41
N ILE A 33 -19.68 1.55 -22.88
CA ILE A 33 -18.26 1.66 -22.64
C ILE A 33 -18.19 1.88 -21.14
N SER A 34 -17.90 0.82 -20.39
CA SER A 34 -17.33 0.99 -19.07
C SER A 34 -16.15 1.91 -19.28
N HIS A 35 -16.30 3.17 -18.88
CA HIS A 35 -15.15 4.04 -18.72
C HIS A 35 -14.38 3.41 -17.58
N ALA A 36 -13.44 2.52 -17.91
CA ALA A 36 -12.34 2.23 -17.03
C ALA A 36 -11.75 3.62 -16.73
N GLN A 37 -12.03 4.16 -15.54
CA GLN A 37 -11.43 5.44 -15.16
C GLN A 37 -9.94 5.21 -15.20
N GLN A 38 -9.27 5.96 -16.09
CA GLN A 38 -7.84 5.87 -16.27
C GLN A 38 -7.19 6.33 -14.96
N GLN A 39 -6.34 5.49 -14.38
CA GLN A 39 -5.52 5.89 -13.23
C GLN A 39 -4.73 7.15 -13.62
N THR A 40 -4.88 8.21 -12.83
CA THR A 40 -4.18 9.46 -13.08
C THR A 40 -2.82 9.40 -12.43
N ILE A 41 -1.77 9.75 -13.18
CA ILE A 41 -0.42 9.94 -12.63
C ILE A 41 -0.27 11.41 -12.26
N ILE A 42 0.05 11.67 -10.99
CA ILE A 42 0.17 13.01 -10.42
C ILE A 42 1.61 13.18 -9.91
N PRO A 43 2.45 14.01 -10.56
CA PRO A 43 3.83 14.17 -10.14
C PRO A 43 3.97 15.10 -8.93
N VAL A 44 4.85 14.75 -8.00
CA VAL A 44 5.38 15.64 -6.96
C VAL A 44 6.84 15.93 -7.29
N THR A 45 7.10 17.15 -7.77
CA THR A 45 8.45 17.60 -8.18
C THR A 45 9.18 18.37 -7.09
N ILE A 46 8.46 18.80 -6.05
CA ILE A 46 8.99 19.53 -4.89
C ILE A 46 8.62 18.73 -3.65
N CYS A 47 9.63 18.29 -2.90
CA CYS A 47 9.46 17.46 -1.72
C CYS A 47 9.17 18.35 -0.51
N ASP A 48 7.96 18.90 -0.47
CA ASP A 48 7.39 19.58 0.69
C ASP A 48 5.94 19.14 0.95
N GLN A 49 5.42 19.46 2.13
CA GLN A 49 4.09 19.03 2.54
C GLN A 49 2.99 19.66 1.68
N VAL A 50 3.18 20.88 1.18
CA VAL A 50 2.17 21.61 0.42
C VAL A 50 1.91 20.94 -0.93
N HIS A 51 2.97 20.58 -1.65
CA HIS A 51 2.87 19.91 -2.94
C HIS A 51 2.33 18.48 -2.80
N LEU A 52 2.78 17.74 -1.78
CA LEU A 52 2.23 16.41 -1.49
C LEU A 52 0.73 16.49 -1.16
N GLN A 53 0.31 17.41 -0.29
CA GLN A 53 -1.10 17.55 0.07
C GLN A 53 -1.94 17.98 -1.14
N THR A 54 -1.40 18.85 -1.99
CA THR A 54 -2.06 19.26 -3.23
C THR A 54 -2.26 18.08 -4.17
N ALA A 55 -1.24 17.24 -4.35
CA ALA A 55 -1.33 16.03 -5.15
C ALA A 55 -2.40 15.07 -4.61
N ILE A 56 -2.43 14.82 -3.30
CA ILE A 56 -3.44 13.96 -2.64
C ILE A 56 -4.85 14.52 -2.79
N ASN A 57 -5.01 15.83 -2.69
CA ASN A 57 -6.31 16.48 -2.86
C ASN A 57 -6.79 16.41 -4.31
N SER A 58 -5.87 16.46 -5.28
CA SER A 58 -6.17 16.37 -6.71
C SER A 58 -6.50 14.95 -7.19
N ALA A 59 -6.03 13.92 -6.48
CA ALA A 59 -6.39 12.53 -6.75
C ALA A 59 -7.91 12.35 -6.58
N ALA A 60 -8.59 11.92 -7.65
CA ALA A 60 -10.00 11.58 -7.61
C ALA A 60 -10.24 10.27 -6.86
N GLY A 61 -9.28 9.34 -6.94
CA GLY A 61 -9.34 8.00 -6.36
C GLY A 61 -10.29 7.10 -7.16
N LEU A 62 -9.82 5.94 -7.62
CA LEU A 62 -10.71 4.97 -8.24
C LEU A 62 -11.68 4.39 -7.22
N PRO A 63 -12.98 4.23 -7.56
CA PRO A 63 -13.87 3.45 -6.72
C PRO A 63 -13.36 2.00 -6.59
N PRO A 64 -13.62 1.30 -5.47
CA PRO A 64 -13.21 -0.09 -5.30
C PRO A 64 -13.73 -0.92 -6.47
N VAL A 65 -12.83 -1.57 -7.21
CA VAL A 65 -13.22 -2.58 -8.19
C VAL A 65 -13.74 -3.76 -7.39
N VAL A 66 -15.05 -3.97 -7.42
CA VAL A 66 -15.64 -5.18 -6.83
C VAL A 66 -15.18 -6.35 -7.69
N ALA A 67 -14.17 -7.08 -7.22
CA ALA A 67 -13.89 -8.41 -7.74
C ALA A 67 -15.15 -9.24 -7.52
N THR A 68 -15.89 -9.57 -8.58
CA THR A 68 -17.05 -10.46 -8.48
C THR A 68 -16.54 -11.79 -7.95
N SER A 69 -16.88 -12.12 -6.71
CA SER A 69 -16.56 -13.42 -6.13
C SER A 69 -17.28 -14.51 -6.92
N VAL A 70 -16.54 -15.52 -7.37
CA VAL A 70 -17.14 -16.75 -7.88
C VAL A 70 -17.76 -17.48 -6.68
N PRO A 71 -19.06 -17.83 -6.68
CA PRO A 71 -19.67 -18.55 -5.57
C PRO A 71 -19.00 -19.92 -5.35
N GLY A 72 -18.55 -20.19 -4.12
CA GLY A 72 -18.04 -21.51 -3.70
C GLY A 72 -16.52 -21.67 -3.59
N LYS A 73 -15.73 -20.59 -3.70
CA LYS A 73 -14.30 -20.59 -3.35
C LYS A 73 -14.10 -19.87 -2.01
N THR A 74 -13.28 -20.41 -1.12
CA THR A 74 -12.67 -19.64 -0.03
C THR A 74 -12.03 -18.38 -0.61
N PRO A 75 -12.11 -17.21 0.06
CA PRO A 75 -11.52 -15.99 -0.46
C PRO A 75 -9.99 -16.16 -0.55
N THR A 76 -9.52 -16.57 -1.73
CA THR A 76 -8.13 -16.38 -2.13
C THR A 76 -7.95 -14.88 -2.32
N VAL A 77 -6.97 -14.31 -1.61
CA VAL A 77 -6.53 -12.92 -1.72
C VAL A 77 -6.44 -12.55 -3.20
N VAL A 78 -7.36 -11.71 -3.67
CA VAL A 78 -7.24 -11.13 -4.99
C VAL A 78 -6.39 -9.89 -4.78
N ASN A 79 -5.16 -9.91 -5.26
CA ASN A 79 -4.26 -8.75 -5.36
C ASN A 79 -4.80 -7.65 -6.32
N ASP A 80 -6.11 -7.64 -6.61
CA ASP A 80 -6.83 -6.74 -7.53
C ASP A 80 -7.60 -5.63 -6.79
N LEU A 81 -7.19 -5.24 -5.58
CA LEU A 81 -7.58 -3.91 -5.09
C LEU A 81 -6.80 -2.90 -5.92
N SER A 82 -7.35 -2.53 -7.08
CA SER A 82 -6.72 -1.57 -7.97
C SER A 82 -6.40 -0.32 -7.18
N ALA A 83 -5.11 -0.01 -7.03
CA ALA A 83 -4.66 1.28 -6.57
C ALA A 83 -5.44 2.38 -7.30
N GLY A 84 -5.81 3.44 -6.60
CA GLY A 84 -6.47 4.58 -7.23
C GLY A 84 -5.49 5.35 -8.10
N ASP A 85 -5.52 6.67 -8.02
CA ASP A 85 -4.50 7.47 -8.71
C ASP A 85 -3.11 7.19 -8.12
N THR A 86 -2.07 7.44 -8.92
CA THR A 86 -0.68 7.25 -8.51
C THR A 86 0.00 8.60 -8.38
N ILE A 87 0.48 8.92 -7.18
CA ILE A 87 1.34 10.07 -6.92
C ILE A 87 2.79 9.61 -7.06
N VAL A 88 3.49 10.14 -8.08
CA VAL A 88 4.88 9.79 -8.36
C VAL A 88 5.80 10.90 -7.89
N PHE A 89 6.75 10.57 -7.03
CA PHE A 89 7.77 11.51 -6.58
C PHE A 89 8.90 11.61 -7.61
N GLN A 90 9.20 12.82 -8.03
CA GLN A 90 10.30 13.17 -8.94
C GLN A 90 11.38 13.98 -8.23
N CYS A 91 11.35 13.97 -6.90
CA CYS A 91 12.29 14.62 -6.01
C CYS A 91 12.73 13.64 -4.93
N SER A 92 13.93 13.86 -4.41
CA SER A 92 14.42 13.23 -3.19
C SER A 92 14.53 14.30 -2.10
N GLY A 93 14.17 13.96 -0.88
CA GLY A 93 14.21 14.89 0.25
C GLY A 93 13.29 14.50 1.40
N THR A 94 13.42 15.25 2.49
CA THR A 94 12.62 15.09 3.70
C THR A 94 11.44 16.06 3.69
N ILE A 95 10.24 15.51 3.71
CA ILE A 95 8.98 16.22 3.84
C ILE A 95 8.62 16.26 5.33
N VAL A 96 8.97 17.38 5.97
CA VAL A 96 8.65 17.61 7.38
C VAL A 96 7.17 17.96 7.51
N LEU A 97 6.42 17.13 8.23
CA LEU A 97 5.00 17.28 8.45
C LEU A 97 4.70 18.17 9.66
N THR A 98 3.75 19.07 9.46
CA THR A 98 3.15 19.94 10.49
C THR A 98 1.81 19.42 10.99
N GLY A 99 1.27 18.39 10.32
CA GLY A 99 0.03 17.70 10.66
C GLY A 99 0.01 16.34 9.99
N THR A 100 -0.82 15.44 10.50
CA THR A 100 -0.96 14.07 9.96
C THR A 100 -1.48 14.09 8.53
N LEU A 101 -0.85 13.27 7.68
CA LEU A 101 -1.29 13.07 6.31
C LEU A 101 -2.41 12.02 6.28
N VAL A 102 -3.65 12.49 6.13
CA VAL A 102 -4.85 11.66 6.12
C VAL A 102 -5.18 11.23 4.69
N ILE A 103 -5.28 9.92 4.45
CA ILE A 103 -5.61 9.34 3.14
C ILE A 103 -6.88 8.50 3.28
N ASN A 104 -7.99 9.02 2.75
CA ASN A 104 -9.33 8.41 2.82
C ASN A 104 -9.83 7.92 1.46
N LYS A 105 -8.93 7.69 0.51
CA LYS A 105 -9.22 7.28 -0.86
C LYS A 105 -8.16 6.29 -1.35
N ASN A 106 -8.49 5.54 -2.39
CA ASN A 106 -7.54 4.62 -3.02
C ASN A 106 -6.41 5.42 -3.66
N LEU A 107 -5.16 5.08 -3.35
CA LEU A 107 -4.00 5.86 -3.77
C LEU A 107 -2.73 5.02 -3.75
N THR A 108 -1.89 5.16 -4.78
CA THR A 108 -0.49 4.75 -4.70
C THR A 108 0.36 5.98 -4.46
N LEU A 109 1.20 5.95 -3.42
CA LEU A 109 2.35 6.83 -3.29
C LEU A 109 3.57 6.07 -3.77
N ASP A 110 4.27 6.62 -4.76
CA ASP A 110 5.41 5.97 -5.41
C ASP A 110 6.65 6.86 -5.39
N ALA A 111 7.64 6.48 -4.57
CA ALA A 111 8.95 7.10 -4.51
C ALA A 111 10.06 6.22 -5.12
N ASN A 112 9.72 5.25 -5.98
CA ASN A 112 10.72 4.42 -6.65
C ASN A 112 11.77 5.29 -7.39
N GLY A 113 13.05 4.98 -7.15
CA GLY A 113 14.17 5.74 -7.71
C GLY A 113 14.45 7.07 -7.01
N GLN A 114 13.72 7.42 -5.95
CA GLN A 114 13.94 8.58 -5.10
C GLN A 114 14.21 8.15 -3.65
N ASN A 115 14.81 9.04 -2.87
CA ASN A 115 14.89 8.91 -1.41
C ASN A 115 13.95 9.95 -0.79
N VAL A 116 12.72 9.54 -0.48
CA VAL A 116 11.70 10.41 0.11
C VAL A 116 11.46 10.00 1.55
N THR A 117 11.64 10.95 2.47
CA THR A 117 11.29 10.78 3.87
C THR A 117 10.02 11.56 4.19
N LEU A 118 8.99 10.90 4.73
CA LEU A 118 7.87 11.58 5.40
C LEU A 118 8.22 11.64 6.89
N ASP A 119 8.47 12.86 7.40
CA ASP A 119 9.01 13.07 8.75
C ASP A 119 7.98 13.74 9.65
N GLY A 120 7.56 13.06 10.73
CA GLY A 120 6.60 13.57 11.72
C GLY A 120 7.18 14.60 12.70
N ASN A 121 8.47 14.93 12.58
CA ASN A 121 9.20 15.91 13.38
C ASN A 121 9.10 15.68 14.89
N ASN A 122 8.95 14.42 15.31
CA ASN A 122 8.68 13.98 16.69
C ASN A 122 7.42 14.62 17.31
N LYS A 123 6.50 15.12 16.48
CA LYS A 123 5.33 15.92 16.93
C LYS A 123 4.01 15.40 16.41
N VAL A 124 3.99 14.78 15.23
CA VAL A 124 2.76 14.34 14.59
C VAL A 124 2.86 12.89 14.16
N GLN A 125 1.73 12.19 14.19
CA GLN A 125 1.57 10.94 13.47
C GLN A 125 1.77 11.19 11.98
N VAL A 126 2.56 10.37 11.29
CA VAL A 126 2.90 10.63 9.88
C VAL A 126 1.70 10.38 8.97
N LEU A 127 1.12 9.17 9.03
CA LEU A 127 0.04 8.72 8.13
C LEU A 127 -1.19 8.22 8.90
N SER A 128 -2.37 8.54 8.39
CA SER A 128 -3.65 7.97 8.84
C SER A 128 -4.46 7.49 7.65
N ILE A 129 -4.73 6.19 7.59
CA ILE A 129 -5.43 5.54 6.48
C ILE A 129 -6.86 5.23 6.89
N GLY A 130 -7.82 5.78 6.14
CA GLY A 130 -9.25 5.60 6.40
C GLY A 130 -9.76 4.19 6.11
N ASP A 131 -10.87 3.81 6.74
CA ASP A 131 -11.50 2.48 6.73
C ASP A 131 -11.86 1.92 5.33
N LYS A 132 -12.02 2.81 4.34
CA LYS A 132 -12.36 2.46 2.94
C LYS A 132 -11.24 2.73 1.96
N ALA A 133 -10.07 3.11 2.44
CA ALA A 133 -8.92 3.42 1.60
C ALA A 133 -8.07 2.18 1.36
N HIS A 134 -7.68 1.97 0.10
CA HIS A 134 -6.60 1.07 -0.30
C HIS A 134 -5.37 1.89 -0.67
N VAL A 135 -4.31 1.81 0.14
CA VAL A 135 -3.12 2.64 -0.03
C VAL A 135 -1.89 1.78 -0.27
N VAL A 136 -1.14 2.11 -1.32
CA VAL A 136 0.15 1.46 -1.62
C VAL A 136 1.26 2.47 -1.37
N LEU A 137 2.26 2.09 -0.57
CA LEU A 137 3.46 2.86 -0.26
C LEU A 137 4.68 2.16 -0.85
N ASN A 138 5.33 2.77 -1.83
CA ASN A 138 6.55 2.23 -2.44
C ASN A 138 7.76 3.13 -2.15
N THR A 139 8.79 2.56 -1.51
CA THR A 139 10.11 3.19 -1.34
C THR A 139 10.11 4.48 -0.51
N PHE A 140 9.42 4.45 0.64
CA PHE A 140 9.42 5.57 1.58
C PHE A 140 10.25 5.30 2.82
N THR A 141 10.84 6.36 3.38
CA THR A 141 11.20 6.39 4.79
C THR A 141 10.09 7.11 5.57
N ILE A 142 9.48 6.44 6.54
CA ILE A 142 8.51 6.99 7.48
C ILE A 142 9.23 7.19 8.81
N ALA A 143 9.51 8.44 9.16
CA ALA A 143 10.42 8.77 10.25
C ALA A 143 9.81 9.72 11.29
N HIS A 144 10.30 9.58 12.53
CA HIS A 144 10.05 10.52 13.62
C HIS A 144 8.56 10.86 13.83
N GLY A 145 7.68 9.91 13.53
CA GLY A 145 6.27 9.99 13.83
C GLY A 145 6.02 9.93 15.33
N HIS A 146 5.09 10.73 15.84
CA HIS A 146 4.72 10.70 17.25
C HIS A 146 3.20 10.80 17.44
N ALA A 147 2.63 9.83 18.16
CA ALA A 147 1.24 9.84 18.59
C ALA A 147 1.13 9.50 20.07
N ALA A 148 0.18 10.12 20.79
CA ALA A 148 -0.03 9.79 22.19
C ALA A 148 -0.59 8.36 22.40
N LEU A 149 -1.30 7.83 21.40
CA LEU A 149 -2.00 6.54 21.49
C LEU A 149 -1.57 5.58 20.40
N ASN A 150 -2.07 5.73 19.17
CA ASN A 150 -1.96 4.71 18.14
C ASN A 150 -1.06 5.17 17.00
N GLY A 151 -0.14 4.31 16.55
CA GLY A 151 0.58 4.46 15.28
C GLY A 151 1.41 5.74 15.21
N GLY A 152 2.68 5.68 15.63
CA GLY A 152 3.57 6.84 15.49
C GLY A 152 3.82 7.16 14.02
N GLY A 153 4.22 6.14 13.26
CA GLY A 153 4.39 6.24 11.81
C GLY A 153 3.05 6.21 11.09
N LEU A 154 2.28 5.15 11.28
CA LEU A 154 1.04 4.92 10.54
C LEU A 154 -0.05 4.31 11.42
N VAL A 155 -1.27 4.85 11.31
CA VAL A 155 -2.50 4.20 11.80
C VAL A 155 -3.30 3.69 10.62
N ASN A 156 -3.65 2.39 10.66
CA ASN A 156 -4.38 1.73 9.58
C ASN A 156 -5.78 1.28 10.02
N TYR A 157 -6.80 1.89 9.43
CA TYR A 157 -8.18 1.39 9.48
C TYR A 157 -8.61 0.72 8.16
N GLY A 158 -7.86 0.93 7.07
CA GLY A 158 -8.17 0.44 5.72
C GLY A 158 -7.28 -0.73 5.31
N VAL A 159 -6.87 -0.74 4.04
CA VAL A 159 -5.95 -1.75 3.50
C VAL A 159 -4.68 -1.06 3.01
N VAL A 160 -3.53 -1.49 3.52
CA VAL A 160 -2.24 -0.87 3.20
C VAL A 160 -1.27 -1.93 2.66
N GLN A 161 -0.63 -1.62 1.54
CA GLN A 161 0.53 -2.38 1.04
C GLN A 161 1.78 -1.51 1.20
N ILE A 162 2.82 -2.08 1.80
CA ILE A 162 4.08 -1.40 2.10
C ILE A 162 5.19 -2.18 1.41
N ASN A 163 5.86 -1.55 0.45
CA ASN A 163 6.92 -2.17 -0.31
C ASN A 163 8.21 -1.38 -0.19
N ASN A 164 9.33 -2.07 0.04
CA ASN A 164 10.67 -1.51 0.00
C ASN A 164 10.83 -0.25 0.88
N SER A 165 10.15 -0.21 2.02
CA SER A 165 10.03 1.00 2.85
C SER A 165 10.68 0.81 4.22
N VAL A 166 10.99 1.92 4.86
CA VAL A 166 11.66 1.96 6.16
C VAL A 166 10.79 2.74 7.14
N PHE A 167 10.46 2.16 8.29
CA PHE A 167 9.84 2.84 9.41
C PHE A 167 10.90 3.00 10.50
N ILE A 168 11.25 4.24 10.84
CA ILE A 168 12.35 4.50 11.76
C ILE A 168 12.03 5.58 12.81
N ASN A 169 12.43 5.34 14.07
CA ASN A 169 12.29 6.29 15.17
C ASN A 169 10.86 6.83 15.36
N ASN A 170 9.85 6.04 15.01
CA ASN A 170 8.46 6.42 15.26
C ASN A 170 8.04 5.99 16.67
N SER A 171 7.19 6.77 17.33
CA SER A 171 6.79 6.52 18.72
C SER A 171 5.28 6.65 18.97
N ALA A 172 4.71 5.71 19.72
CA ALA A 172 3.33 5.76 20.19
C ALA A 172 3.12 4.96 21.48
N LYS A 173 1.88 4.84 21.98
CA LYS A 173 1.56 3.89 23.05
C LYS A 173 1.34 2.47 22.48
N TYR A 174 0.68 2.39 21.34
CA TYR A 174 0.37 1.17 20.59
C TYR A 174 0.90 1.33 19.17
N GLY A 175 1.84 0.48 18.75
CA GLY A 175 2.38 0.52 17.39
C GLY A 175 3.29 1.72 17.17
N GLY A 176 4.57 1.62 17.52
CA GLY A 176 5.51 2.73 17.32
C GLY A 176 5.62 3.04 15.82
N GLY A 177 5.89 2.02 15.01
CA GLY A 177 5.82 2.10 13.55
C GLY A 177 4.36 2.11 13.07
N ILE A 178 3.64 1.02 13.29
CA ILE A 178 2.28 0.81 12.78
C ILE A 178 1.33 0.36 13.88
N TRP A 179 0.16 0.99 13.96
CA TRP A 179 -1.02 0.41 14.57
C TRP A 179 -1.98 -0.04 13.48
N ASN A 180 -2.37 -1.32 13.50
CA ASN A 180 -3.20 -1.93 12.47
C ASN A 180 -4.50 -2.47 13.06
N ALA A 181 -5.65 -2.05 12.52
CA ALA A 181 -6.97 -2.62 12.88
C ALA A 181 -7.69 -3.30 11.70
N ASN A 182 -7.04 -3.37 10.55
CA ASN A 182 -7.58 -4.00 9.35
C ASN A 182 -6.44 -4.73 8.64
N MET A 183 -6.12 -4.47 7.37
CA MET A 183 -5.12 -5.27 6.64
C MET A 183 -3.88 -4.46 6.31
N VAL A 184 -2.71 -4.98 6.69
CA VAL A 184 -1.42 -4.48 6.21
C VAL A 184 -0.59 -5.62 5.63
N ASP A 185 -0.10 -5.42 4.41
CA ASP A 185 0.84 -6.31 3.72
C ASP A 185 2.19 -5.61 3.59
N ILE A 186 3.24 -6.24 4.10
CA ILE A 186 4.57 -5.66 4.29
C ILE A 186 5.59 -6.52 3.56
N ASN A 187 6.22 -5.96 2.55
CA ASN A 187 7.18 -6.64 1.70
C ASN A 187 8.50 -5.86 1.63
N ASN A 188 9.62 -6.58 1.79
CA ASN A 188 10.98 -6.04 1.67
C ASN A 188 11.19 -4.76 2.48
N SER A 189 10.61 -4.67 3.68
CA SER A 189 10.58 -3.43 4.46
C SER A 189 11.23 -3.62 5.83
N SER A 190 11.67 -2.53 6.45
CA SER A 190 12.30 -2.57 7.77
C SER A 190 11.64 -1.63 8.77
N PHE A 191 11.59 -2.08 10.03
CA PHE A 191 11.10 -1.33 11.18
C PHE A 191 12.23 -1.27 12.19
N THR A 192 12.86 -0.10 12.35
CA THR A 192 14.05 0.04 13.18
C THR A 192 13.88 1.16 14.20
N ASP A 193 14.26 0.91 15.45
CA ASP A 193 14.23 1.91 16.53
C ASP A 193 12.86 2.60 16.73
N ASN A 194 11.78 1.98 16.27
CA ASN A 194 10.42 2.40 16.61
C ASN A 194 10.13 2.05 18.07
N SER A 195 9.27 2.84 18.74
CA SER A 195 9.02 2.69 20.17
C SER A 195 7.55 2.75 20.55
N ALA A 196 7.11 1.78 21.35
CA ALA A 196 5.78 1.82 21.95
C ALA A 196 5.73 1.05 23.26
N THR A 197 4.64 1.19 24.03
CA THR A 197 4.38 0.30 25.16
C THR A 197 3.99 -1.11 24.67
N TYR A 198 3.29 -1.17 23.53
CA TYR A 198 2.80 -2.40 22.93
C TYR A 198 3.08 -2.38 21.42
N GLY A 199 3.82 -3.36 20.91
CA GLY A 199 4.18 -3.41 19.49
C GLY A 199 5.12 -2.27 19.09
N SER A 200 6.41 -2.34 19.44
CA SER A 200 7.36 -1.25 19.14
C SER A 200 7.47 -0.98 17.64
N GLY A 201 7.55 -2.04 16.82
CA GLY A 201 7.36 -1.96 15.38
C GLY A 201 5.87 -1.90 15.02
N ILE A 202 5.14 -2.97 15.31
CA ILE A 202 3.74 -3.17 14.87
C ILE A 202 2.87 -3.64 16.04
N TYR A 203 1.73 -2.98 16.21
CA TYR A 203 0.63 -3.46 17.04
C TYR A 203 -0.57 -3.81 16.16
N ASN A 204 -0.97 -5.08 16.16
CA ASN A 204 -2.12 -5.57 15.41
C ASN A 204 -3.34 -5.72 16.33
N ASP A 205 -4.36 -4.88 16.16
CA ASP A 205 -5.58 -4.84 16.96
C ASP A 205 -6.75 -5.49 16.21
N GLY A 206 -6.84 -6.82 16.26
CA GLY A 206 -7.89 -7.57 15.56
C GLY A 206 -7.78 -7.59 14.02
N GLY A 207 -6.73 -7.00 13.45
CA GLY A 207 -6.48 -6.96 12.00
C GLY A 207 -5.68 -8.16 11.47
N THR A 208 -5.24 -8.07 10.22
CA THR A 208 -4.31 -8.99 9.57
C THR A 208 -3.02 -8.28 9.21
N VAL A 209 -1.88 -8.84 9.63
CA VAL A 209 -0.54 -8.43 9.21
C VAL A 209 0.07 -9.54 8.39
N SER A 210 0.51 -9.24 7.17
CA SER A 210 1.33 -10.14 6.36
C SER A 210 2.74 -9.56 6.25
N LEU A 211 3.76 -10.38 6.50
CA LEU A 211 5.17 -10.02 6.47
C LEU A 211 5.94 -10.95 5.55
N THR A 212 6.62 -10.37 4.58
CA THR A 212 7.46 -11.08 3.62
C THR A 212 8.80 -10.37 3.47
N ASN A 213 9.90 -11.11 3.63
CA ASN A 213 11.27 -10.61 3.48
C ASN A 213 11.55 -9.29 4.22
N SER A 214 10.99 -9.15 5.43
CA SER A 214 10.99 -7.90 6.18
C SER A 214 11.67 -8.05 7.55
N ALA A 215 12.13 -6.93 8.10
CA ALA A 215 12.84 -6.92 9.37
C ALA A 215 12.16 -6.03 10.40
N ILE A 216 11.94 -6.53 11.60
CA ILE A 216 11.50 -5.74 12.75
C ILE A 216 12.58 -5.80 13.82
N THR A 217 13.22 -4.66 14.05
CA THR A 217 14.35 -4.52 14.97
C THR A 217 14.07 -3.40 15.97
N SER A 218 13.84 -3.78 17.22
CA SER A 218 13.75 -2.81 18.32
C SER A 218 15.15 -2.33 18.73
N GLY A 219 15.23 -1.10 19.23
CA GLY A 219 16.47 -0.52 19.73
C GLY A 219 16.87 -1.09 21.09
N PRO A 220 18.17 -1.04 21.44
CA PRO A 220 18.75 -1.73 22.62
C PRO A 220 18.27 -1.23 23.99
N THR A 221 17.53 -0.11 24.03
CA THR A 221 17.04 0.51 25.28
C THR A 221 15.55 0.25 25.55
N GLN A 222 14.88 -0.50 24.68
CA GLN A 222 13.43 -0.72 24.74
C GLN A 222 13.08 -2.05 25.39
N SER A 223 13.34 -2.16 26.69
CA SER A 223 13.32 -3.42 27.45
C SER A 223 11.95 -4.08 27.70
N ALA A 224 10.87 -3.81 26.94
CA ALA A 224 9.57 -4.41 27.28
C ALA A 224 8.48 -4.52 26.18
N SER A 225 8.69 -4.02 24.98
CA SER A 225 7.64 -3.99 23.96
C SER A 225 8.01 -4.84 22.76
N ASP A 226 7.33 -5.97 22.59
CA ASP A 226 7.45 -6.86 21.44
C ASP A 226 7.51 -6.04 20.16
N GLY A 227 8.48 -6.30 19.27
CA GLY A 227 8.55 -5.57 18.00
C GLY A 227 7.32 -5.79 17.13
N LEU A 228 6.65 -6.93 17.28
CA LEU A 228 5.30 -7.17 16.78
C LEU A 228 4.44 -7.74 17.93
N LEU A 229 3.30 -7.11 18.20
CA LEU A 229 2.30 -7.62 19.14
C LEU A 229 0.96 -7.85 18.43
N ASN A 230 0.42 -9.06 18.53
CA ASN A 230 -0.88 -9.44 17.99
C ASN A 230 -1.95 -9.49 19.09
N ASN A 231 -2.91 -8.56 19.06
CA ASN A 231 -4.04 -8.47 19.96
C ASN A 231 -5.33 -8.97 19.26
N GLY A 232 -5.50 -10.29 19.19
CA GLY A 232 -6.72 -10.92 18.69
C GLY A 232 -6.93 -10.85 17.17
N GLY A 233 -5.86 -10.58 16.41
CA GLY A 233 -5.86 -10.61 14.93
C GLY A 233 -5.09 -11.80 14.37
N THR A 234 -4.68 -11.70 13.11
CA THR A 234 -3.88 -12.70 12.38
C THR A 234 -2.54 -12.14 11.96
N VAL A 235 -1.46 -12.93 12.12
CA VAL A 235 -0.14 -12.61 11.60
C VAL A 235 0.31 -13.74 10.67
N ASN A 236 0.60 -13.40 9.42
CA ASN A 236 1.16 -14.33 8.44
C ASN A 236 2.60 -13.91 8.16
N THR A 237 3.55 -14.82 8.35
CA THR A 237 4.96 -14.59 8.01
C THR A 237 5.40 -15.57 6.93
N SER A 238 6.09 -15.08 5.90
CA SER A 238 6.72 -15.91 4.88
C SER A 238 8.13 -15.43 4.53
N ASP A 239 8.92 -16.33 3.96
CA ASP A 239 10.28 -16.06 3.50
C ASP A 239 11.23 -15.52 4.61
N SER A 240 12.21 -14.68 4.25
CA SER A 240 13.36 -14.35 5.11
C SER A 240 13.09 -13.22 6.09
N ASN A 241 12.05 -13.35 6.94
CA ASN A 241 11.76 -12.33 7.95
C ASN A 241 12.77 -12.36 9.12
N THR A 242 13.04 -11.20 9.72
CA THR A 242 13.95 -11.06 10.88
C THR A 242 13.27 -10.30 12.02
N PHE A 243 13.34 -10.83 13.24
CA PHE A 243 12.80 -10.22 14.47
C PHE A 243 13.90 -10.19 15.54
N SER A 244 14.32 -9.02 16.04
CA SER A 244 15.33 -8.90 17.11
C SER A 244 14.72 -8.35 18.41
N ASP A 245 15.05 -8.95 19.56
CA ASP A 245 14.58 -8.61 20.93
C ASP A 245 13.06 -8.81 21.21
N HIS A 246 12.45 -9.88 20.70
CA HIS A 246 11.01 -10.12 20.87
C HIS A 246 10.72 -11.10 22.00
N ASN A 247 10.04 -10.64 23.05
CA ASN A 247 9.34 -11.47 24.03
C ASN A 247 7.92 -11.79 23.53
N SER A 248 7.79 -12.11 22.24
CA SER A 248 6.49 -12.33 21.60
C SER A 248 5.78 -13.48 22.31
N ARG A 249 4.75 -13.14 23.10
CA ARG A 249 3.78 -14.10 23.60
C ARG A 249 2.99 -14.62 22.40
N ASP A 250 3.52 -15.67 21.81
CA ASP A 250 2.89 -16.43 20.75
C ASP A 250 1.60 -17.09 21.28
N SER A 251 0.53 -17.01 20.49
CA SER A 251 -0.73 -17.71 20.74
C SER A 251 -1.17 -18.57 19.55
N ASP A 252 -0.34 -18.76 18.54
CA ASP A 252 -0.68 -19.53 17.35
C ASP A 252 0.00 -20.91 17.34
N THR A 253 -0.74 -21.90 16.86
CA THR A 253 -0.41 -23.34 16.88
C THR A 253 0.43 -23.79 15.68
N ASP A 254 1.36 -22.96 15.20
CA ASP A 254 2.21 -23.30 14.06
C ASP A 254 3.64 -23.67 14.51
N SER A 255 4.13 -24.79 14.01
CA SER A 255 5.29 -25.53 14.54
C SER A 255 6.67 -24.99 14.11
N ASP A 256 6.75 -23.78 13.57
CA ASP A 256 8.00 -23.21 13.02
C ASP A 256 8.51 -21.96 13.75
N VAL A 257 7.95 -21.62 14.92
CA VAL A 257 8.64 -20.78 15.91
C VAL A 257 9.05 -21.70 17.05
N SER A 258 10.26 -22.27 16.94
CA SER A 258 10.82 -23.07 18.01
C SER A 258 10.79 -22.27 19.31
N ASP A 259 10.14 -22.85 20.33
CA ASP A 259 10.35 -22.58 21.74
C ASP A 259 11.81 -22.18 22.01
N GLU A 260 12.11 -20.88 22.07
CA GLU A 260 13.41 -20.41 22.52
C GLU A 260 13.20 -19.53 23.76
N PRO A 261 13.65 -20.00 24.94
CA PRO A 261 13.73 -19.15 26.11
C PRO A 261 14.85 -18.13 25.87
N ASP A 262 14.52 -16.85 25.97
CA ASP A 262 15.40 -15.72 26.32
C ASP A 262 16.93 -15.97 26.16
N VAL A 263 17.47 -15.78 24.96
CA VAL A 263 18.91 -15.50 24.75
C VAL A 263 19.16 -14.72 23.46
N SER A 264 19.50 -13.44 23.62
CA SER A 264 20.29 -12.65 22.66
C SER A 264 21.76 -13.17 22.60
N PRO A 265 22.60 -12.91 21.57
CA PRO A 265 22.39 -12.60 20.15
C PRO A 265 23.27 -13.49 19.23
N THR A 266 22.71 -14.27 18.30
CA THR A 266 23.38 -14.64 17.02
C THR A 266 22.42 -15.46 16.16
N ALA A 267 21.78 -14.85 15.16
CA ALA A 267 21.18 -15.59 14.07
C ALA A 267 22.09 -15.44 12.84
N THR A 268 22.94 -16.45 12.61
CA THR A 268 23.51 -16.68 11.28
C THR A 268 23.04 -18.06 10.84
N ALA A 269 22.28 -18.14 9.76
CA ALA A 269 22.10 -19.37 9.00
C ALA A 269 21.99 -18.99 7.52
N ILE A 270 23.16 -18.84 6.89
CA ILE A 270 23.31 -19.18 5.47
C ILE A 270 23.44 -20.70 5.44
N VAL A 271 22.70 -21.39 4.57
CA VAL A 271 23.25 -22.29 3.52
C VAL A 271 22.10 -22.78 2.64
N ASN A 272 22.15 -22.32 1.38
CA ASN A 272 21.54 -22.94 0.20
C ASN A 272 22.35 -24.19 -0.20
N PRO A 273 21.79 -25.18 -0.91
CA PRO A 273 21.31 -24.97 -2.28
C PRO A 273 19.91 -25.49 -2.60
#